data_AF-A0A354C851-F1
#
_entry.id   AF-A0A354C851-F1
#
_cell.length_a   1.000
_cell.length_b   1.000
_cell.length_c   1.000
_cell.angle_alpha   90.00
_cell.angle_beta   90.00
_cell.angle_gamma   90.00
#
_symmetry.space_group_name_H-M   'P 1'
#
loop_
_entity.id
_entity.type
_entity.pdbx_description
1 polymer ?
#
loop_
_entity_poly.entity_id
_entity_poly.type
_entity_poly.pdbx_seq_one_letter_code
_entity_poly.pdbx_strand_id
1 'polypeptide(L)'
;MLDWKERLLCATECVRCHRRLEASDKRILSSYDHEAICIMCKSDEEKRPDYEEVSKRMIGQCQAETELTQSDPEGFCFNHFYAYKC
;
A
#
# COMPACT_ATOMS: atom_id res chain seq x y z
N MET A 1 -10.07 12.49 -7.20
CA MET A 1 -8.82 11.77 -6.90
C MET A 1 -9.15 10.28 -6.80
N LEU A 2 -9.28 9.60 -7.95
CA LEU A 2 -9.79 8.21 -8.06
C LEU A 2 -8.68 7.18 -8.40
N ASP A 3 -7.43 7.61 -8.51
CA ASP A 3 -6.41 6.88 -9.28
C ASP A 3 -5.67 5.78 -8.49
N TRP A 4 -5.42 5.97 -7.19
CA TRP A 4 -4.64 5.01 -6.39
C TRP A 4 -5.36 3.67 -6.23
N LYS A 5 -6.69 3.71 -6.08
CA LYS A 5 -7.51 2.53 -5.85
C LYS A 5 -7.56 1.68 -7.10
N GLU A 6 -7.76 2.25 -8.28
CA GLU A 6 -7.67 1.49 -9.54
C GLU A 6 -6.27 0.91 -9.74
N ARG A 7 -5.22 1.66 -9.39
CA ARG A 7 -3.83 1.19 -9.47
C ARG A 7 -3.52 0.07 -8.48
N LEU A 8 -4.20 -0.02 -7.33
CA LEU A 8 -4.09 -1.15 -6.41
C LEU A 8 -5.00 -2.32 -6.81
N LEU A 9 -6.29 -2.04 -7.02
CA LEU A 9 -7.34 -3.02 -7.32
C LEU A 9 -7.15 -3.69 -8.67
N CYS A 10 -6.52 -3.04 -9.65
CA CYS A 10 -6.30 -3.60 -10.99
C CYS A 10 -4.82 -3.76 -11.36
N ALA A 11 -3.88 -3.60 -10.43
CA ALA A 11 -2.47 -3.89 -10.68
C ALA A 11 -2.27 -5.33 -11.18
N THR A 12 -1.94 -5.47 -12.46
CA THR A 12 -1.58 -6.74 -13.10
C THR A 12 -0.08 -7.04 -12.99
N GLU A 13 0.70 -6.10 -12.46
CA GLU A 13 2.14 -6.21 -12.30
C GLU A 13 2.59 -5.48 -11.03
N CYS A 14 3.56 -6.05 -10.30
CA CYS A 14 4.21 -5.40 -9.17
C CYS A 14 5.24 -4.39 -9.67
N VAL A 15 5.13 -3.12 -9.25
CA VAL A 15 6.05 -2.05 -9.71
C VAL A 15 7.51 -2.23 -9.26
N ARG A 16 7.77 -3.07 -8.26
CA ARG A 16 9.12 -3.31 -7.70
C ARG A 16 9.89 -4.41 -8.40
N CYS A 17 9.21 -5.51 -8.71
CA CYS A 17 9.84 -6.72 -9.25
C CYS A 17 9.33 -7.10 -10.64
N HIS A 18 8.40 -6.33 -11.21
CA HIS A 18 7.77 -6.56 -12.50
C HIS A 18 7.14 -7.95 -12.65
N ARG A 19 6.83 -8.60 -11.53
CA ARG A 19 6.11 -9.86 -11.53
C ARG A 19 4.64 -9.60 -11.84
N ARG A 20 4.10 -10.37 -12.78
CA ARG A 20 2.66 -10.42 -13.06
C ARG A 20 1.88 -10.86 -11.80
N LEU A 21 0.85 -10.09 -11.48
CA LEU A 21 -0.09 -10.30 -10.37
C LEU A 21 -1.39 -10.85 -10.92
N GLU A 22 -1.73 -12.09 -10.56
CA GLU A 22 -3.00 -12.71 -10.91
C GLU A 22 -4.12 -12.24 -9.95
N ALA A 23 -5.38 -12.50 -10.29
CA ALA A 23 -6.53 -12.12 -9.45
C ALA A 23 -6.45 -12.72 -8.03
N SER A 24 -5.89 -13.92 -7.90
CA SER A 24 -5.69 -14.59 -6.61
C SER A 24 -4.54 -14.02 -5.77
N ASP A 25 -3.64 -13.26 -6.38
CA ASP A 25 -2.44 -12.74 -5.73
C ASP A 25 -2.79 -11.54 -4.84
N LYS A 26 -2.24 -11.57 -3.62
CA LYS A 26 -2.38 -10.48 -2.67
C LYS A 26 -1.48 -9.30 -3.06
N ARG A 27 -2.03 -8.10 -2.95
CA ARG A 27 -1.36 -6.82 -3.25
C ARG A 27 -1.50 -5.89 -2.07
N ILE A 28 -0.53 -5.01 -1.88
CA ILE A 28 -0.50 -4.07 -0.76
C ILE A 28 0.20 -2.81 -1.20
N LEU A 29 -0.11 -1.68 -0.58
CA LEU A 29 0.58 -0.42 -0.85
C LEU A 29 1.92 -0.38 -0.11
N SER A 30 2.94 0.09 -0.82
CA SER A 30 4.24 0.40 -0.21
C SER A 30 4.10 1.51 0.81
N SER A 31 4.75 1.36 1.97
CA SER A 31 4.79 2.42 2.99
C SER A 31 5.72 3.58 2.62
N TYR A 32 6.48 3.46 1.53
CA TYR A 32 7.45 4.45 1.09
C TYR A 32 6.91 5.38 0.00
N ASP A 33 6.17 4.84 -0.96
CA ASP A 33 5.71 5.58 -2.15
C ASP A 33 4.24 5.33 -2.53
N HIS A 34 3.50 4.58 -1.72
CA HIS A 34 2.07 4.29 -1.94
C HIS A 34 1.78 3.55 -3.25
N GLU A 35 2.78 2.92 -3.87
CA GLU A 35 2.55 2.11 -5.08
C GLU A 35 2.13 0.68 -4.71
N ALA A 36 1.36 0.05 -5.61
CA ALA A 36 0.91 -1.32 -5.45
C ALA A 36 2.06 -2.32 -5.66
N ILE A 37 2.36 -3.09 -4.63
CA ILE A 37 3.43 -4.10 -4.64
C ILE A 37 2.90 -5.48 -4.23
N CYS A 38 3.64 -6.51 -4.61
CA CYS A 38 3.35 -7.87 -4.17
C CYS A 38 3.75 -8.07 -2.70
N ILE A 39 3.17 -9.07 -2.05
CA ILE A 39 3.46 -9.37 -0.64
C ILE A 39 4.95 -9.70 -0.37
N MET A 40 5.65 -10.25 -1.37
CA MET A 40 7.08 -10.55 -1.25
C MET A 40 7.90 -9.26 -1.18
N CYS A 41 7.64 -8.31 -2.08
CA CYS A 41 8.31 -7.00 -2.05
C CYS A 41 7.98 -6.24 -0.78
N LYS A 42 6.74 -6.34 -0.27
CA LYS A 42 6.38 -5.77 1.03
C LYS A 42 7.19 -6.39 2.17
N SER A 43 7.35 -7.72 2.18
CA SER A 43 8.16 -8.39 3.19
C SER A 43 9.63 -7.93 3.14
N ASP A 44 10.15 -7.60 1.96
CA ASP A 44 11.50 -7.05 1.83
C ASP A 44 11.58 -5.58 2.26
N GLU A 45 10.52 -4.79 2.04
CA GLU A 45 10.38 -3.46 2.62
C GLU A 45 10.38 -3.51 4.16
N GLU A 46 9.65 -4.45 4.75
CA GLU A 46 9.53 -4.64 6.20
C GLU A 46 10.85 -5.01 6.90
N LYS A 47 11.80 -5.59 6.16
CA LYS A 47 13.14 -5.94 6.67
C LYS A 47 14.12 -4.78 6.64
N ARG A 48 13.77 -3.66 6.01
CA ARG A 48 14.68 -2.51 5.93
C ARG A 48 14.86 -1.89 7.32
N PRO A 49 16.08 -1.43 7.66
CA PRO A 49 16.38 -0.90 8.98
C PRO A 49 15.60 0.39 9.30
N ASP A 50 15.12 1.11 8.28
CA ASP A 50 14.35 2.34 8.39
C ASP A 50 12.83 2.12 8.35
N TYR A 51 12.36 0.88 8.17
CA TYR A 51 10.95 0.59 7.97
C TYR A 51 10.06 1.00 9.13
N GLU A 52 10.52 0.83 10.37
CA GLU A 52 9.74 1.22 11.56
C GLU A 52 9.46 2.73 11.57
N GLU A 53 10.47 3.54 11.27
CA GLU A 53 10.33 5.00 11.18
C GLU A 53 9.41 5.40 10.02
N VAL A 54 9.57 4.77 8.86
CA VAL A 54 8.76 5.04 7.67
C VAL A 54 7.30 4.66 7.89
N SER A 55 7.03 3.48 8.45
CA SER A 55 5.68 3.02 8.76
C SER A 55 4.99 3.91 9.79
N LYS A 56 5.68 4.38 10.84
CA LYS A 56 5.14 5.35 11.80
C LYS A 56 4.79 6.68 11.14
N ARG A 57 5.67 7.21 10.28
CA ARG A 57 5.41 8.44 9.52
C ARG A 57 4.19 8.27 8.63
N MET A 58 4.07 7.12 7.97
CA MET A 58 2.92 6.84 7.12
C MET A 58 1.63 6.76 7.93
N ILE A 59 1.63 6.07 9.08
CA ILE A 59 0.47 6.06 9.99
C ILE A 59 0.11 7.49 10.41
N GLY A 60 1.10 8.33 10.74
CA GLY A 60 0.87 9.73 11.11
C GLY A 60 0.26 10.56 9.99
N GLN A 61 0.72 10.39 8.74
CA GLN A 61 0.12 11.04 7.56
C GLN A 61 -1.33 10.60 7.38
N CYS A 62 -1.55 9.29 7.45
CA CYS A 62 -2.88 8.69 7.39
C CYS A 62 -3.85 9.20 8.44
N GLN A 63 -3.39 9.31 9.70
CA GLN A 63 -4.19 9.86 10.78
C GLN A 63 -4.53 11.32 10.53
N ALA A 64 -3.55 12.14 10.14
CA ALA A 64 -3.78 13.55 9.83
C ALA A 64 -4.79 13.71 8.67
N GLU A 65 -4.67 12.94 7.60
CA GLU A 65 -5.61 12.97 6.48
C GLU A 65 -7.01 12.48 6.87
N THR A 66 -7.09 11.42 7.68
CA THR A 66 -8.36 10.89 8.19
C THR A 66 -9.04 11.88 9.13
N GLU A 67 -8.30 12.59 9.97
CA GLU A 67 -8.83 13.63 10.85
C GLU A 67 -9.33 14.84 10.05
N LEU A 68 -8.57 15.27 9.04
CA LEU A 68 -8.94 16.40 8.16
C LEU A 68 -10.20 16.09 7.33
N THR A 69 -10.32 14.86 6.82
CA THR A 69 -11.43 14.45 5.95
C THR A 69 -12.56 13.74 6.70
N GLN A 70 -12.38 13.47 7.99
CA GLN A 70 -13.25 12.65 8.86
C GLN A 70 -13.58 11.27 8.27
N SER A 71 -12.68 10.73 7.44
CA SER A 71 -12.88 9.47 6.73
C SER A 71 -11.54 8.89 6.29
N ASP A 72 -11.40 7.57 6.22
CA ASP A 72 -10.32 6.93 5.45
C ASP A 72 -10.92 6.58 4.08
N PRO A 73 -10.81 7.48 3.08
CA PRO A 73 -11.49 7.30 1.81
C PRO A 73 -11.08 5.98 1.19
N GLU A 74 -12.04 5.05 1.14
CA GLU A 74 -11.93 3.74 0.51
C GLU A 74 -10.84 2.81 1.09
N GLY A 75 -10.39 3.09 2.32
CA GLY A 75 -9.40 2.27 3.03
C GLY A 75 -7.96 2.48 2.56
N PHE A 76 -7.60 3.65 2.02
CA PHE A 76 -6.24 3.94 1.55
C PHE A 76 -5.19 3.60 2.61
N CYS A 77 -5.42 4.08 3.82
CA CYS A 77 -4.52 3.85 4.94
C CYS A 77 -4.48 2.38 5.36
N PHE A 78 -5.64 1.74 5.37
CA PHE A 78 -5.76 0.31 5.64
C PHE A 78 -4.92 -0.55 4.67
N ASN A 79 -4.94 -0.22 3.37
CA ASN A 79 -4.26 -0.98 2.33
C ASN A 79 -2.72 -0.85 2.34
N HIS A 80 -2.14 -0.06 3.23
CA HIS A 80 -0.68 -0.04 3.48
C HIS A 80 -0.23 -1.12 4.46
N PHE A 81 -1.16 -1.67 5.24
CA PHE A 81 -0.87 -2.65 6.31
C PHE A 81 -1.61 -3.96 6.11
N TYR A 82 -2.72 -3.94 5.37
CA TYR A 82 -3.52 -5.12 5.07
C TYR A 82 -3.59 -5.34 3.57
N ALA A 83 -3.14 -6.51 3.14
CA ALA A 83 -3.13 -6.86 1.73
C ALA A 83 -4.56 -7.13 1.22
N TYR A 84 -4.80 -6.68 -0.01
CA TYR A 84 -6.04 -6.82 -0.73
C TYR A 84 -5.94 -7.90 -1.83
N LYS A 85 -7.09 -8.45 -2.24
CA LYS A 85 -7.23 -9.32 -3.41
C LYS A 85 -8.26 -8.70 -4.36
N CYS A 86 -7.87 -8.54 -5.61
CA CYS A 86 -8.73 -8.07 -6.70
C CYS A 86 -9.98 -8.92 -6.88
#